data_AF-A0AAU5QDT8-F1
#
_entry.id   AF-A0AAU5QDT8-F1
#
_cell.length_a   1.000
_cell.length_b   1.000
_cell.length_c   1.000
_cell.angle_alpha   90.00
_cell.angle_beta   90.00
_cell.angle_gamma   90.00
#
_symmetry.space_group_name_H-M   'P 1'
#
loop_
_entity.id
_entity.type
_entity.pdbx_description
1 polymer ?
#
loop_
_entity_poly.entity_id
_entity_poly.type
_entity_poly.pdbx_seq_one_letter_code
_entity_poly.pdbx_strand_id
1 'polypeptide(L)'
;MRTTTTTTAIVTTLLLASLVGCGTEDGTTTPGTTAPSPGGTESAKQRFLVGALSADFEGWTDYAPIETDLAHFPLEWCKGLKAGRSVKYLFDEKEGKLYPSGKDWNTIKPDAHKLLLIAVDTHCPELRNQVTTELVESGEL
;
A
#
# COMPACT_ATOMS: atom_id res chain seq x y z
N MET A 1 55.09 -5.43 -7.74
CA MET A 1 54.62 -4.03 -7.62
C MET A 1 53.68 -3.97 -6.43
N ARG A 2 54.00 -3.10 -5.45
CA ARG A 2 53.17 -2.78 -4.28
C ARG A 2 52.19 -1.68 -4.66
N THR A 3 50.96 -1.77 -4.20
CA THR A 3 50.15 -0.58 -3.88
C THR A 3 49.22 -0.93 -2.72
N THR A 4 49.59 -0.39 -1.56
CA THR A 4 48.86 -0.32 -0.29
C THR A 4 48.28 1.08 -0.20
N THR A 5 47.00 1.28 0.14
CA THR A 5 46.47 2.47 0.86
C THR A 5 44.93 2.35 1.01
N THR A 6 44.20 2.92 1.96
CA THR A 6 44.26 3.16 3.41
C THR A 6 42.86 3.67 3.78
N THR A 7 42.35 3.25 4.93
CA THR A 7 41.09 3.64 5.60
C THR A 7 41.03 5.12 5.99
N THR A 8 39.87 5.77 5.88
CA THR A 8 39.55 6.95 6.72
C THR A 8 38.06 7.02 7.04
N ALA A 9 37.76 7.09 8.35
CA ALA A 9 36.45 7.31 8.96
C ALA A 9 36.15 8.82 9.15
N ILE A 10 34.99 9.13 9.78
CA ILE A 10 34.53 10.38 10.48
C ILE A 10 33.12 10.77 9.93
N VAL A 11 31.98 10.69 10.62
CA VAL A 11 31.49 11.15 11.96
C VAL A 11 30.66 12.46 11.86
N THR A 12 29.39 12.34 12.30
CA THR A 12 28.40 13.30 12.86
C THR A 12 27.86 14.51 12.06
N THR A 13 26.53 14.63 12.05
CA THR A 13 25.82 15.77 12.68
C THR A 13 24.37 15.42 13.03
N LEU A 14 24.03 15.64 14.30
CA LEU A 14 22.68 15.77 14.86
C LEU A 14 22.01 17.05 14.32
N LEU A 15 20.71 17.05 14.06
CA LEU A 15 19.88 18.25 14.29
C LEU A 15 18.42 17.83 14.58
N LEU A 16 18.02 17.97 15.84
CA LEU A 16 16.62 18.00 16.25
C LEU A 16 16.05 19.39 15.89
N ALA A 17 14.90 19.42 15.21
CA ALA A 17 14.06 20.61 15.12
C ALA A 17 12.64 20.24 15.54
N SER A 18 12.31 20.61 16.77
CA SER A 18 10.98 20.69 17.34
C SER A 18 10.10 21.68 16.57
N LEU A 19 8.91 21.25 16.15
CA LEU A 19 7.78 22.17 15.98
C LEU A 19 6.75 21.91 17.08
N VAL A 20 6.84 22.73 18.13
CA VAL A 20 5.75 23.01 19.05
C VAL A 20 4.76 23.89 18.29
N GLY A 21 3.68 23.30 17.80
CA GLY A 21 2.47 24.01 17.39
C GLY A 21 1.48 24.00 18.54
N CYS A 22 1.61 24.97 19.44
CA CYS A 22 0.64 25.27 20.48
C CYS A 22 -0.50 26.07 19.84
N GLY A 23 -1.71 25.53 19.87
CA GLY A 23 -2.94 26.26 19.57
C GLY A 23 -3.90 26.05 20.73
N THR A 24 -4.01 27.05 21.59
CA THR A 24 -5.02 27.17 22.65
C THR A 24 -5.89 28.38 22.32
N GLU A 25 -7.13 28.37 22.83
CA GLU A 25 -8.24 29.33 22.70
C GLU A 25 -9.24 28.95 21.59
N ASP A 26 -10.55 28.89 21.80
CA ASP A 26 -11.40 29.17 22.96
C ASP A 26 -12.76 28.48 22.74
N GLY A 27 -13.50 28.24 23.82
CA GLY A 27 -14.79 27.55 23.75
C GLY A 27 -15.85 28.32 22.96
N THR A 28 -16.58 27.64 22.08
CA THR A 28 -17.98 27.95 21.73
C THR A 28 -18.67 26.68 21.25
N THR A 29 -19.63 26.23 22.05
CA THR A 29 -20.58 25.16 21.73
C THR A 29 -21.35 25.52 20.45
N THR A 30 -21.06 24.84 19.35
CA THR A 30 -21.94 24.74 18.18
C THR A 30 -22.06 23.26 17.81
N PRO A 31 -23.27 22.67 17.78
CA PRO A 31 -23.46 21.32 17.24
C PRO A 31 -23.38 21.42 15.71
N GLY A 32 -22.17 21.50 15.19
CA GLY A 32 -21.86 21.52 13.77
C GLY A 32 -21.19 20.21 13.39
N THR A 33 -21.93 19.41 12.63
CA THR A 33 -21.46 18.38 11.69
C THR A 33 -20.00 17.95 11.85
N THR A 34 -19.80 16.75 12.41
CA THR A 34 -18.54 16.01 12.35
C THR A 34 -17.99 16.05 10.92
N ALA A 35 -17.03 16.92 10.67
CA ALA A 35 -16.18 16.82 9.49
C ALA A 35 -15.48 15.46 9.58
N PRO A 36 -15.52 14.59 8.55
CA PRO A 36 -14.78 13.34 8.59
C PRO A 36 -13.29 13.69 8.73
N SER A 37 -12.71 13.26 9.86
CA SER A 37 -11.27 13.27 10.08
C SER A 37 -10.60 12.59 8.87
N PRO A 38 -9.46 13.09 8.36
CA PRO A 38 -8.77 12.45 7.24
C PRO A 38 -8.28 11.07 7.68
N GLY A 39 -9.12 10.09 7.34
CA GLY A 39 -8.88 8.67 7.20
C GLY A 39 -7.86 7.98 8.10
N GLY A 40 -8.34 7.46 9.23
CA GLY A 40 -7.66 6.35 9.90
C GLY A 40 -7.63 5.08 9.02
N THR A 41 -6.77 4.12 9.36
CA THR A 41 -6.60 2.83 8.66
C THR A 41 -7.94 2.10 8.40
N GLU A 42 -8.90 2.21 9.32
CA GLU A 42 -10.29 1.75 9.16
C GLU A 42 -10.95 2.29 7.88
N SER A 43 -10.79 3.57 7.60
CA SER A 43 -11.36 4.20 6.39
C SER A 43 -10.64 3.77 5.10
N ALA A 44 -9.34 3.48 5.16
CA ALA A 44 -8.57 3.00 4.01
C ALA A 44 -8.99 1.57 3.66
N LYS A 45 -9.14 0.72 4.68
CA LYS A 45 -9.67 -0.64 4.55
C LYS A 45 -11.09 -0.62 3.96
N GLN A 46 -11.99 0.22 4.48
CA GLN A 46 -13.35 0.33 3.96
C GLN A 46 -13.36 0.74 2.48
N ARG A 47 -12.56 1.76 2.10
CA ARG A 47 -12.45 2.20 0.71
C ARG A 47 -11.88 1.13 -0.21
N PHE A 48 -10.89 0.38 0.25
CA PHE A 48 -10.34 -0.76 -0.48
C PHE A 48 -11.39 -1.84 -0.72
N LEU A 49 -12.12 -2.27 0.33
CA LEU A 49 -13.14 -3.31 0.21
C LEU A 49 -14.27 -2.88 -0.73
N VAL A 50 -14.75 -1.64 -0.60
CA VAL A 50 -15.76 -1.09 -1.52
C VAL A 50 -15.25 -1.08 -2.96
N GLY A 51 -14.00 -0.63 -3.19
CA GLY A 51 -13.40 -0.62 -4.51
C GLY A 51 -13.23 -2.03 -5.10
N ALA A 52 -12.76 -2.98 -4.29
CA ALA A 52 -12.55 -4.37 -4.70
C ALA A 52 -13.87 -5.07 -5.07
N LEU A 53 -14.91 -4.91 -4.24
CA LEU A 53 -16.21 -5.54 -4.46
C LEU A 53 -17.01 -4.88 -5.60
N SER A 54 -16.69 -3.64 -5.96
CA SER A 54 -17.33 -2.94 -7.10
C SER A 54 -16.58 -3.14 -8.42
N ALA A 55 -15.44 -3.82 -8.42
CA ALA A 55 -14.56 -3.91 -9.59
C ALA A 55 -14.97 -5.00 -10.60
N ASP A 56 -16.03 -5.77 -10.30
CA ASP A 56 -16.61 -6.85 -11.11
C ASP A 56 -15.54 -7.79 -11.70
N PHE A 57 -14.74 -8.42 -10.84
CA PHE A 57 -13.68 -9.33 -11.27
C PHE A 57 -14.23 -10.65 -11.79
N GLU A 58 -13.73 -11.09 -12.95
CA GLU A 58 -14.24 -12.27 -13.66
C GLU A 58 -14.03 -13.55 -12.84
N GLY A 59 -12.90 -13.65 -12.14
CA GLY A 59 -12.58 -14.81 -11.31
C GLY A 59 -13.43 -14.97 -10.05
N TRP A 60 -14.30 -14.00 -9.73
CA TRP A 60 -15.08 -13.97 -8.50
C TRP A 60 -16.58 -14.22 -8.71
N THR A 61 -17.01 -14.52 -9.93
CA THR A 61 -18.45 -14.69 -10.27
C THR A 61 -19.11 -15.85 -9.53
N ASP A 62 -18.40 -16.98 -9.41
CA ASP A 62 -18.92 -18.19 -8.76
C ASP A 62 -18.61 -18.20 -7.26
N TYR A 63 -17.42 -17.72 -6.89
CA TYR A 63 -16.93 -17.69 -5.52
C TYR A 63 -16.08 -16.43 -5.29
N ALA A 64 -16.70 -15.43 -4.66
CA ALA A 64 -16.01 -14.21 -4.26
C ALA A 64 -15.27 -14.40 -2.91
N PRO A 65 -14.12 -13.74 -2.71
CA PRO A 65 -13.47 -13.69 -1.41
C PRO A 65 -14.38 -13.02 -0.37
N ILE A 66 -14.30 -13.49 0.87
CA ILE A 66 -14.86 -12.76 2.00
C ILE A 66 -14.00 -11.54 2.33
N GLU A 67 -14.61 -10.50 2.89
CA GLU A 67 -13.91 -9.24 3.19
C GLU A 67 -12.65 -9.42 4.07
N THR A 68 -12.69 -10.39 5.01
CA THR A 68 -11.55 -10.68 5.88
C THR A 68 -10.36 -11.27 5.12
N ASP A 69 -10.62 -12.03 4.06
CA ASP A 69 -9.57 -12.58 3.20
C ASP A 69 -8.94 -11.47 2.36
N LEU A 70 -9.70 -10.44 1.95
CA LEU A 70 -9.12 -9.33 1.20
C LEU A 70 -8.37 -8.33 2.08
N ALA A 71 -8.87 -8.08 3.29
CA ALA A 71 -8.46 -6.94 4.11
C ALA A 71 -6.98 -6.92 4.52
N HIS A 72 -6.28 -8.07 4.48
CA HIS A 72 -4.88 -8.16 4.90
C HIS A 72 -3.88 -7.79 3.80
N PHE A 73 -4.26 -7.99 2.52
CA PHE A 73 -3.37 -7.79 1.39
C PHE A 73 -2.81 -6.36 1.25
N PRO A 74 -3.61 -5.28 1.38
CA PRO A 74 -3.11 -3.93 1.13
C PRO A 74 -1.91 -3.55 2.00
N LEU A 75 -1.93 -3.93 3.28
CA LEU A 75 -0.85 -3.61 4.20
C LEU A 75 0.44 -4.37 3.87
N GLU A 76 0.34 -5.67 3.55
CA GLU A 76 1.51 -6.48 3.19
C GLU A 76 2.08 -6.08 1.81
N TRP A 77 1.23 -5.75 0.84
CA TRP A 77 1.67 -5.19 -0.44
C TRP A 77 2.39 -3.87 -0.26
N CYS A 78 1.78 -2.90 0.43
CA CYS A 78 2.41 -1.61 0.70
C CYS A 78 3.73 -1.76 1.45
N LYS A 79 3.82 -2.68 2.41
CA LYS A 79 5.07 -2.99 3.12
C LYS A 79 6.15 -3.53 2.18
N GLY A 80 5.80 -4.46 1.28
CA GLY A 80 6.71 -4.98 0.27
C GLY A 80 7.19 -3.92 -0.71
N LEU A 81 6.28 -3.09 -1.24
CA LEU A 81 6.59 -2.00 -2.15
C LEU A 81 7.51 -0.95 -1.48
N LYS A 82 7.23 -0.58 -0.22
CA LYS A 82 8.09 0.33 0.57
C LYS A 82 9.49 -0.23 0.81
N ALA A 83 9.63 -1.55 0.85
CA ALA A 83 10.91 -2.23 0.92
C ALA A 83 11.61 -2.36 -0.45
N GLY A 84 11.08 -1.72 -1.51
CA GLY A 84 11.64 -1.76 -2.86
C GLY A 84 11.39 -3.07 -3.60
N ARG A 85 10.40 -3.87 -3.18
CA ARG A 85 9.99 -5.08 -3.92
C ARG A 85 9.12 -4.70 -5.11
N SER A 86 9.30 -5.43 -6.22
CA SER A 86 8.49 -5.28 -7.43
C SER A 86 7.14 -5.98 -7.29
N VAL A 87 6.14 -5.59 -8.07
CA VAL A 87 4.86 -6.30 -8.19
C VAL A 87 5.08 -7.76 -8.53
N LYS A 88 5.99 -8.06 -9.47
CA LYS A 88 6.34 -9.44 -9.82
C LYS A 88 6.81 -10.23 -8.59
N TYR A 89 7.64 -9.63 -7.72
CA TYR A 89 8.10 -10.29 -6.49
C TYR A 89 6.94 -10.50 -5.51
N LEU A 90 6.02 -9.55 -5.37
CA LEU A 90 4.89 -9.71 -4.45
C LEU A 90 3.98 -10.87 -4.85
N PHE A 91 3.77 -11.02 -6.16
CA PHE A 91 2.82 -11.97 -6.75
C PHE A 91 3.43 -13.33 -7.12
N ASP A 92 4.73 -13.50 -6.94
CA ASP A 92 5.36 -14.80 -7.15
C ASP A 92 4.90 -15.80 -6.07
N GLU A 93 4.82 -17.09 -6.41
CA GLU A 93 4.38 -18.14 -5.48
C GLU A 93 5.51 -18.63 -4.56
N LYS A 94 6.76 -18.41 -4.97
CA LYS A 94 7.97 -18.79 -4.22
C LYS A 94 8.49 -17.59 -3.44
N GLU A 95 8.38 -16.40 -4.01
CA GLU A 95 8.81 -15.12 -3.46
C GLU A 95 7.61 -14.24 -3.14
N GLY A 96 7.62 -13.47 -2.05
CA GLY A 96 6.47 -12.61 -1.71
C GLY A 96 5.24 -13.37 -1.20
N LYS A 97 4.65 -14.29 -2.00
CA LYS A 97 3.45 -15.08 -1.66
C LYS A 97 2.23 -14.24 -1.33
N LEU A 98 2.09 -13.10 -1.99
CA LEU A 98 0.99 -12.15 -1.78
C LEU A 98 0.08 -12.08 -3.01
N TYR A 99 0.01 -13.13 -3.82
CA TYR A 99 -0.99 -13.21 -4.87
C TYR A 99 -2.40 -13.29 -4.23
N PRO A 100 -3.38 -12.47 -4.69
CA PRO A 100 -4.71 -12.46 -4.11
C PRO A 100 -5.52 -13.69 -4.57
N SER A 101 -5.34 -14.80 -3.87
CA SER A 101 -6.08 -16.04 -4.08
C SER A 101 -6.37 -16.73 -2.75
N GLY A 102 -7.45 -17.51 -2.70
CA GLY A 102 -7.81 -18.33 -1.56
C GLY A 102 -8.07 -19.78 -1.96
N LYS A 103 -8.56 -20.57 -1.01
CA LYS A 103 -8.86 -21.98 -1.23
C LYS A 103 -9.96 -22.20 -2.27
N ASP A 104 -10.99 -21.36 -2.21
CA ASP A 104 -12.23 -21.52 -2.97
C ASP A 104 -12.43 -20.42 -4.02
N TRP A 105 -11.49 -19.46 -4.12
CA TRP A 105 -11.55 -18.33 -5.04
C TRP A 105 -10.17 -18.02 -5.61
N ASN A 106 -10.13 -17.54 -6.85
CA ASN A 106 -8.88 -17.16 -7.50
C ASN A 106 -9.07 -15.87 -8.29
N THR A 107 -8.15 -14.91 -8.13
CA THR A 107 -8.14 -13.70 -8.94
C THR A 107 -7.30 -13.97 -10.18
N ILE A 108 -7.80 -13.69 -11.38
CA ILE A 108 -6.97 -13.78 -12.59
C ILE A 108 -5.94 -12.65 -12.60
N LYS A 109 -4.82 -12.84 -13.31
CA LYS A 109 -3.68 -11.94 -13.24
C LYS A 109 -4.01 -10.46 -13.54
N PRO A 110 -4.79 -10.11 -14.60
CA PRO A 110 -5.18 -8.72 -14.84
C PRO A 110 -5.96 -8.10 -13.67
N ASP A 111 -6.88 -8.88 -13.10
CA ASP A 111 -7.70 -8.46 -11.96
C ASP A 111 -6.87 -8.32 -10.69
N ALA A 112 -5.85 -9.16 -10.49
CA ALA A 112 -4.93 -9.05 -9.37
C ALA A 112 -4.14 -7.73 -9.43
N HIS A 113 -3.70 -7.30 -10.62
CA HIS A 113 -3.07 -6.00 -10.79
C HIS A 113 -4.04 -4.84 -10.55
N LYS A 114 -5.27 -4.93 -11.07
CA LYS A 114 -6.31 -3.93 -10.80
C LYS A 114 -6.62 -3.81 -9.30
N LEU A 115 -6.71 -4.94 -8.59
CA LEU A 115 -6.91 -4.99 -7.15
C LEU A 115 -5.73 -4.36 -6.37
N LEU A 116 -4.49 -4.65 -6.80
CA LEU A 116 -3.29 -4.02 -6.23
C LEU A 116 -3.33 -2.49 -6.40
N LEU A 117 -3.73 -1.99 -7.56
CA LEU A 117 -3.84 -0.55 -7.78
C LEU A 117 -4.87 0.11 -6.85
N ILE A 118 -6.03 -0.52 -6.64
CA ILE A 118 -7.04 -0.07 -5.66
C ILE A 118 -6.46 -0.05 -4.24
N ALA A 119 -5.70 -1.07 -3.87
CA ALA A 119 -5.05 -1.15 -2.56
C ALA A 119 -4.00 -0.04 -2.38
N VAL A 120 -3.16 0.18 -3.38
CA VAL A 120 -2.12 1.22 -3.34
C VAL A 120 -2.75 2.61 -3.28
N ASP A 121 -3.78 2.88 -4.07
CA ASP A 121 -4.52 4.16 -4.06
C ASP A 121 -5.13 4.48 -2.68
N THR A 122 -5.45 3.46 -1.89
CA THR A 122 -6.10 3.63 -0.57
C THR A 122 -5.12 3.62 0.60
N HIS A 123 -4.03 2.84 0.54
CA HIS A 123 -3.15 2.57 1.69
C HIS A 123 -1.72 3.12 1.56
N CYS A 124 -1.21 3.26 0.34
CA CYS A 124 0.12 3.82 0.08
C CYS A 124 0.14 4.60 -1.25
N PRO A 125 -0.68 5.65 -1.38
CA PRO A 125 -0.88 6.35 -2.65
C PRO A 125 0.41 6.96 -3.22
N GLU A 126 1.41 7.23 -2.38
CA GLU A 126 2.74 7.66 -2.79
C GLU A 126 3.46 6.67 -3.71
N LEU A 127 3.08 5.38 -3.69
CA LEU A 127 3.66 4.32 -4.51
C LEU A 127 2.86 4.06 -5.80
N ARG A 128 1.73 4.74 -6.00
CA ARG A 128 0.86 4.51 -7.16
C ARG A 128 1.60 4.63 -8.48
N ASN A 129 2.40 5.69 -8.63
CA ASN A 129 3.16 5.91 -9.85
C ASN A 129 4.20 4.81 -10.08
N GLN A 130 4.90 4.38 -9.03
CA GLN A 130 5.86 3.27 -9.13
C GLN A 130 5.18 2.00 -9.66
N VAL A 131 4.07 1.60 -9.03
CA VAL A 131 3.35 0.37 -9.41
C VAL A 131 2.79 0.47 -10.83
N THR A 132 2.23 1.62 -11.19
CA THR A 132 1.70 1.85 -12.54
C THR A 132 2.79 1.75 -13.59
N THR A 133 3.92 2.42 -13.38
CA THR A 133 5.07 2.38 -14.30
C THR A 133 5.58 0.95 -14.45
N GLU A 134 5.75 0.21 -13.35
CA GLU A 134 6.21 -1.18 -13.41
C GLU A 134 5.26 -2.07 -14.23
N LEU A 135 3.95 -1.93 -14.03
CA LEU A 135 2.96 -2.70 -14.77
C LEU A 135 2.92 -2.35 -16.25
N VAL A 136 3.07 -1.07 -16.62
CA VAL A 136 3.18 -0.64 -18.02
C VAL A 136 4.47 -1.18 -18.66
N GLU A 137 5.61 -1.08 -17.98
CA GLU A 137 6.89 -1.58 -18.48
C GLU A 137 6.92 -3.10 -18.67
N SER A 138 6.13 -3.83 -17.88
CA SER A 138 5.98 -5.29 -17.99
C SER A 138 4.87 -5.73 -18.95
N GLY A 139 4.05 -4.81 -19.48
CA GLY A 139 2.94 -5.11 -20.38
C GLY A 139 1.71 -5.70 -19.67
N GLU A 140 1.57 -5.43 -18.37
CA GLU A 140 0.50 -5.93 -17.50
C GLU A 140 -0.62 -4.89 -17.24
N LEU A 141 -0.46 -3.68 -17.80
CA LEU A 141 -1.44 -2.59 -17.92
C LEU A 141 -1.47 -2.09 -19.37
#